data_AF-A0A286EQ46-F1
#
_entry.id   AF-A0A286EQ46-F1
#
_cell.length_a   1.000
_cell.length_b   1.000
_cell.length_c   1.000
_cell.angle_alpha   90.00
_cell.angle_beta   90.00
_cell.angle_gamma   90.00
#
_symmetry.space_group_name_H-M   'P 1'
#
loop_
_entity.id
_entity.type
_entity.pdbx_description
1 polymer ?
#
loop_
_entity_poly.entity_id
_entity_poly.type
_entity_poly.pdbx_seq_one_letter_code
_entity_poly.pdbx_strand_id
1 'polypeptide(L)'
;MSNEIVRALENAAKQVVEALGKGAKGAERRLLHSTADNLERSAASHVENDAKAARELEDAARGDGSVRAPHGADAPAPTTSSAGPSSGANLRHDLADAADLPNPGRPLSAEEYPYLQPPSSDLEAEAVAGSRPPSARHLVSDPGDRPVPTREDLTSFNGPVAPTTVQPGETIYRVVGDGTWPTGGFWSRTPPASESELRSDYAVLNEWNGDHGVVAYTPTEPIRVWEGEVAAQYASGGDDSHYLPGGAQQIWIPRGSVSGENGHWVIAPMPGGSTP
;
A
#
# COMPACT_ATOMS: atom_id res chain seq x y z
N MET A 1 27.97 9.11 52.88
CA MET A 1 27.89 8.24 51.68
C MET A 1 26.54 8.30 50.94
N SER A 2 25.45 8.84 51.51
CA SER A 2 24.14 8.95 50.83
C SER A 2 23.98 10.04 49.75
N ASN A 3 25.06 10.68 49.26
CA ASN A 3 24.94 11.82 48.34
C ASN A 3 25.13 11.44 46.86
N GLU A 4 25.90 10.39 46.56
CA GLU A 4 26.16 9.98 45.17
C GLU A 4 24.99 9.21 44.55
N ILE A 5 24.33 8.34 45.32
CA ILE A 5 23.17 7.57 44.86
C ILE A 5 22.00 8.52 44.54
N VAL A 6 21.78 9.54 45.37
CA VAL A 6 20.73 10.54 45.14
C VAL A 6 21.01 11.36 43.87
N ARG A 7 22.27 11.80 43.67
CA ARG A 7 22.66 12.51 42.43
C ARG A 7 22.53 11.66 41.18
N ALA A 8 22.85 10.36 41.26
CA ALA A 8 22.68 9.43 40.14
C ALA A 8 21.20 9.27 39.77
N LEU A 9 20.32 9.14 40.76
CA LEU A 9 18.86 9.08 40.56
C LEU A 9 18.30 10.36 39.95
N GLU A 10 18.72 11.54 40.42
CA GLU A 10 18.28 12.82 39.85
C GLU A 10 18.71 13.01 38.40
N ASN A 11 19.93 12.58 38.05
CA ASN A 11 20.43 12.64 36.69
C ASN A 11 19.69 11.67 35.76
N ALA A 12 19.42 10.44 36.22
CA ALA A 12 18.62 9.48 35.47
C ALA A 12 17.19 10.00 35.21
N ALA A 13 16.54 10.60 36.22
CA ALA A 13 15.22 11.18 36.06
C ALA A 13 15.20 12.33 35.03
N LYS A 14 16.22 13.20 35.03
CA LYS A 14 16.35 14.27 34.03
C LYS A 14 16.53 13.72 32.62
N GLN A 15 17.33 12.69 32.44
CA GLN A 15 17.54 12.05 31.14
C GLN A 15 16.26 11.42 30.60
N VAL A 16 15.48 10.75 31.46
CA VAL A 16 14.18 10.17 31.06
C VAL A 16 13.18 11.26 30.65
N VAL A 17 13.06 12.34 31.43
CA VAL A 17 12.16 13.46 31.10
C VAL A 17 12.56 14.13 29.78
N GLU A 18 13.86 14.31 29.53
CA GLU A 18 14.35 14.92 28.28
C GLU A 18 14.12 14.00 27.07
N ALA A 19 14.34 12.69 27.21
CA ALA A 19 14.09 11.70 26.17
C ALA A 19 12.59 11.65 25.80
N LEU A 20 11.71 11.59 26.81
CA LEU A 20 10.26 11.61 26.61
C LEU A 20 9.80 12.92 25.93
N GLY A 21 10.36 14.06 26.34
CA GLY A 21 10.05 15.36 25.74
C GLY A 21 10.49 15.48 24.27
N LYS A 22 11.63 14.90 23.89
CA LYS A 22 12.10 14.86 22.49
C LYS A 22 11.26 13.90 21.64
N GLY A 23 10.94 12.72 22.18
CA GLY A 23 10.10 11.72 21.52
C GLY A 23 8.69 12.26 21.22
N ALA A 24 8.05 12.87 22.21
CA ALA A 24 6.70 13.44 22.07
C ALA A 24 6.66 14.57 21.02
N LYS A 25 7.63 15.49 21.04
CA LYS A 25 7.74 16.57 20.05
C LYS A 25 8.03 16.06 18.65
N GLY A 26 8.82 14.99 18.52
CA GLY A 26 9.09 14.34 17.25
C GLY A 26 7.86 13.67 16.65
N ALA A 27 7.13 12.91 17.47
CA ALA A 27 5.88 12.25 17.09
C ALA A 27 4.81 13.27 16.68
N GLU A 28 4.59 14.31 17.49
CA GLU A 28 3.65 15.40 17.19
C GLU A 28 4.02 16.12 15.88
N ARG A 29 5.30 16.45 15.70
CA ARG A 29 5.76 17.09 14.47
C ARG A 29 5.53 16.21 13.25
N ARG A 30 5.81 14.90 13.33
CA ARG A 30 5.58 13.95 12.23
C ARG A 30 4.09 13.81 11.91
N LEU A 31 3.23 13.72 12.92
CA LEU A 31 1.77 13.70 12.77
C LEU A 31 1.24 14.97 12.10
N LEU A 32 1.75 16.14 12.50
CA LEU A 32 1.37 17.41 11.89
C LEU A 32 1.82 17.50 10.43
N HIS A 33 3.02 17.02 10.09
CA HIS A 33 3.50 17.02 8.71
C HIS A 33 2.72 16.01 7.85
N SER A 34 2.50 14.78 8.34
CA SER A 34 1.73 13.78 7.59
C SER A 34 0.28 14.21 7.39
N THR A 35 -0.33 14.86 8.39
CA THR A 35 -1.68 15.42 8.26
C THR A 35 -1.72 16.55 7.25
N ALA A 36 -0.73 17.45 7.27
CA ALA A 36 -0.63 18.54 6.30
C ALA A 36 -0.45 18.01 4.87
N ASP A 37 0.44 17.04 4.66
CA ASP A 37 0.70 16.43 3.34
C ASP A 37 -0.54 15.68 2.82
N ASN A 38 -1.28 15.00 3.70
CA ASN A 38 -2.54 14.36 3.35
C ASN A 38 -3.63 15.38 2.96
N LEU A 39 -3.70 16.51 3.67
CA LEU A 39 -4.65 17.58 3.38
C LEU A 39 -4.33 18.26 2.04
N GLU A 40 -3.05 18.55 1.78
CA GLU A 40 -2.58 19.13 0.53
C GLU A 40 -2.85 18.19 -0.65
N ARG A 41 -2.58 16.89 -0.49
CA ARG A 41 -2.90 15.88 -1.51
C ARG A 41 -4.40 15.73 -1.77
N SER A 42 -5.24 15.76 -0.72
CA SER A 42 -6.69 15.74 -0.87
C SER A 42 -7.19 16.98 -1.63
N ALA A 43 -6.66 18.16 -1.31
CA ALA A 43 -6.99 19.39 -2.02
C ALA A 43 -6.57 19.34 -3.50
N ALA A 44 -5.38 18.83 -3.81
CA ALA A 44 -4.92 18.66 -5.19
C ALA A 44 -5.81 17.69 -5.99
N SER A 45 -6.23 16.58 -5.37
CA SER A 45 -7.15 15.62 -6.00
C SER A 45 -8.52 16.24 -6.30
N HIS A 46 -9.06 17.08 -5.41
CA HIS A 46 -10.30 17.80 -5.67
C HIS A 46 -10.18 18.75 -6.87
N VAL A 47 -9.08 19.48 -7.00
CA VAL A 47 -8.84 20.37 -8.14
C VAL A 47 -8.79 19.57 -9.46
N GLU A 48 -8.13 18.41 -9.48
CA GLU A 48 -8.06 17.56 -10.66
C GLU A 48 -9.43 16.97 -11.04
N ASN A 49 -10.19 16.47 -10.05
CA ASN A 49 -11.54 15.95 -10.26
C ASN A 49 -12.49 17.03 -10.77
N ASP A 50 -12.44 18.24 -10.21
CA ASP A 50 -13.26 19.38 -10.65
C ASP A 50 -12.88 19.81 -12.07
N ALA A 51 -11.59 19.82 -12.41
CA ALA A 51 -11.13 20.11 -13.76
C ALA A 51 -11.61 19.06 -14.77
N LYS A 52 -11.64 17.78 -14.39
CA LYS A 52 -12.18 16.69 -15.22
C LYS A 52 -13.68 16.85 -15.41
N ALA A 53 -14.44 17.08 -14.34
CA ALA A 53 -15.88 17.30 -14.40
C ALA A 53 -16.24 18.53 -15.26
N ALA A 54 -15.45 19.60 -15.19
CA ALA A 54 -15.62 20.77 -16.03
C ALA A 54 -15.41 20.46 -17.52
N ARG A 55 -14.40 19.64 -17.87
CA ARG A 55 -14.17 19.20 -19.26
C ARG A 55 -15.32 18.34 -19.78
N GLU A 56 -15.81 17.41 -18.96
CA GLU A 56 -16.96 16.56 -19.33
C GLU A 56 -18.23 17.41 -19.59
N LEU A 57 -18.45 18.45 -18.79
CA LEU A 57 -19.53 19.42 -19.02
C LEU A 57 -19.33 20.25 -20.30
N GLU A 58 -18.11 20.69 -20.58
CA GLU A 58 -17.80 21.41 -21.83
C GLU A 58 -18.00 20.52 -23.06
N ASP A 59 -17.58 19.26 -23.01
CA ASP A 59 -17.73 18.31 -24.11
C ASP A 59 -19.21 17.95 -24.33
N ALA A 60 -19.97 17.76 -23.25
CA ALA A 60 -21.42 17.61 -23.32
C ALA A 60 -22.11 18.84 -23.93
N ALA A 61 -21.64 20.06 -23.61
CA ALA A 61 -22.18 21.30 -24.15
C ALA A 61 -21.81 21.53 -25.64
N ARG A 62 -20.68 20.99 -26.12
CA ARG A 62 -20.25 21.10 -27.52
C ARG A 62 -21.02 20.20 -28.49
N GLY A 63 -21.86 19.28 -28.00
CA GLY A 63 -22.89 18.63 -28.81
C GLY A 63 -22.36 17.66 -29.88
N ASP A 64 -21.25 16.97 -29.61
CA ASP A 64 -20.93 15.70 -30.28
C ASP A 64 -21.91 14.64 -29.75
N GLY A 65 -23.02 14.47 -30.46
CA GLY A 65 -24.13 13.60 -30.12
C GLY A 65 -23.85 12.10 -30.27
N SER A 66 -22.69 11.57 -29.89
CA SER A 66 -22.46 10.13 -29.79
C SER A 66 -22.94 9.57 -28.44
N VAL A 67 -24.22 9.78 -28.09
CA VAL A 67 -24.87 9.04 -27.01
C VAL A 67 -25.13 7.63 -27.51
N ARG A 68 -24.25 6.69 -27.16
CA ARG A 68 -24.42 5.27 -27.47
C ARG A 68 -25.51 4.71 -26.56
N ALA A 69 -26.69 4.45 -27.14
CA ALA A 69 -27.83 3.94 -26.40
C ALA A 69 -27.55 2.56 -25.75
N PRO A 70 -28.10 2.28 -24.56
CA PRO A 70 -28.01 0.96 -23.94
C PRO A 70 -28.87 -0.03 -24.72
N HIS A 71 -28.25 -1.08 -25.26
CA HIS A 71 -28.96 -2.15 -25.96
C HIS A 71 -29.69 -3.06 -24.97
N GLY A 72 -31.02 -3.10 -25.12
CA GLY A 72 -31.92 -4.02 -24.45
C GLY A 72 -31.90 -5.43 -25.07
N ALA A 73 -32.32 -6.37 -24.23
CA ALA A 73 -32.30 -7.82 -24.40
C ALA A 73 -33.21 -8.36 -25.51
N ASP A 74 -32.79 -9.48 -26.12
CA ASP A 74 -33.65 -10.63 -26.43
C ASP A 74 -32.81 -11.89 -26.73
N ALA A 75 -33.22 -13.03 -26.18
CA ALA A 75 -32.67 -14.39 -26.35
C ALA A 75 -33.56 -15.21 -27.33
N PRO A 76 -33.39 -16.53 -27.61
CA PRO A 76 -32.33 -17.51 -27.25
C PRO A 76 -31.79 -18.42 -28.41
N ALA A 77 -30.67 -19.11 -28.11
CA ALA A 77 -30.09 -20.40 -28.55
C ALA A 77 -30.36 -21.02 -29.96
N PRO A 78 -29.35 -21.72 -30.55
CA PRO A 78 -29.16 -23.13 -30.22
C PRO A 78 -27.70 -23.59 -30.01
N THR A 79 -27.62 -24.78 -29.47
CA THR A 79 -26.47 -25.58 -29.04
C THR A 79 -25.45 -25.88 -30.15
N THR A 80 -24.17 -25.99 -29.79
CA THR A 80 -23.26 -27.05 -30.26
C THR A 80 -22.00 -27.09 -29.41
N SER A 81 -21.69 -28.30 -28.97
CA SER A 81 -20.57 -28.69 -28.14
C SER A 81 -19.24 -28.60 -28.90
N SER A 82 -18.20 -28.04 -28.29
CA SER A 82 -16.83 -28.51 -28.51
C SER A 82 -15.99 -28.22 -27.28
N ALA A 83 -15.38 -29.30 -26.78
CA ALA A 83 -14.50 -29.29 -25.63
C ALA A 83 -13.13 -28.71 -26.02
N GLY A 84 -12.72 -27.68 -25.29
CA GLY A 84 -11.35 -27.16 -25.24
C GLY A 84 -11.05 -26.75 -23.79
N PRO A 85 -9.84 -27.01 -23.26
CA PRO A 85 -9.56 -26.86 -21.84
C PRO A 85 -9.50 -25.37 -21.48
N SER A 86 -10.47 -24.90 -20.71
CA SER A 86 -10.51 -23.55 -20.14
C SER A 86 -9.55 -23.46 -18.95
N SER A 87 -8.39 -22.86 -19.19
CA SER A 87 -7.45 -22.34 -18.18
C SER A 87 -8.03 -21.08 -17.51
N GLY A 88 -9.13 -21.23 -16.78
CA GLY A 88 -9.86 -20.13 -16.11
C GLY A 88 -10.24 -20.42 -14.66
N ALA A 89 -9.65 -21.45 -14.05
CA ALA A 89 -9.86 -21.80 -12.66
C ALA A 89 -8.50 -21.92 -11.99
N ASN A 90 -8.13 -20.92 -11.17
CA ASN A 90 -7.29 -21.01 -9.95
C ASN A 90 -6.63 -19.65 -9.63
N LEU A 91 -7.43 -18.62 -9.29
CA LEU A 91 -6.90 -17.37 -8.70
C LEU A 91 -7.46 -17.08 -7.29
N ARG A 92 -8.37 -17.93 -6.79
CA ARG A 92 -8.83 -17.93 -5.40
C ARG A 92 -7.95 -18.78 -4.46
N HIS A 93 -6.89 -19.41 -4.98
CA HIS A 93 -6.15 -20.43 -4.22
C HIS A 93 -5.09 -19.86 -3.27
N ASP A 94 -4.69 -18.60 -3.42
CA ASP A 94 -3.51 -18.09 -2.72
C ASP A 94 -3.83 -17.40 -1.38
N LEU A 95 -5.09 -17.01 -1.16
CA LEU A 95 -5.52 -16.39 0.10
C LEU A 95 -6.70 -17.18 0.68
N ALA A 96 -6.43 -17.96 1.73
CA ALA A 96 -7.47 -18.62 2.50
C ALA A 96 -8.42 -17.58 3.13
N ASP A 97 -9.70 -17.91 3.23
CA ASP A 97 -10.73 -17.07 3.85
C ASP A 97 -10.93 -15.67 3.22
N ALA A 98 -10.57 -15.52 1.94
CA ALA A 98 -10.79 -14.29 1.21
C ALA A 98 -12.29 -13.94 1.08
N ALA A 99 -12.64 -12.71 1.46
CA ALA A 99 -13.95 -12.11 1.31
C ALA A 99 -13.92 -11.03 0.21
N ASP A 100 -15.04 -10.82 -0.49
CA ASP A 100 -15.15 -9.71 -1.44
C ASP A 100 -15.02 -8.36 -0.70
N LEU A 101 -14.34 -7.40 -1.34
CA LEU A 101 -14.15 -6.04 -0.84
C LEU A 101 -14.87 -5.04 -1.76
N PRO A 102 -16.19 -4.81 -1.58
CA PRO A 102 -17.00 -4.05 -2.55
C PRO A 102 -16.73 -2.53 -2.54
N ASN A 103 -16.12 -2.00 -1.48
CA ASN A 103 -15.86 -0.57 -1.34
C ASN A 103 -14.38 -0.30 -1.01
N PRO A 104 -13.46 -0.42 -1.98
CA PRO A 104 -12.05 -0.13 -1.77
C PRO A 104 -11.75 1.37 -1.60
N GLY A 105 -12.75 2.24 -1.83
CA GLY A 105 -12.65 3.70 -1.72
C GLY A 105 -12.87 4.25 -0.31
N ARG A 106 -12.72 3.43 0.75
CA ARG A 106 -12.75 3.87 2.14
C ARG A 106 -11.68 3.16 2.98
N PRO A 107 -11.28 3.72 4.14
CA PRO A 107 -10.44 3.01 5.09
C PRO A 107 -11.09 1.70 5.55
N LEU A 108 -10.26 0.68 5.74
CA LEU A 108 -10.65 -0.57 6.36
C LEU A 108 -10.81 -0.39 7.87
N SER A 109 -11.62 -1.25 8.49
CA SER A 109 -11.89 -1.21 9.93
C SER A 109 -11.77 -2.61 10.53
N ALA A 110 -11.15 -2.72 11.71
CA ALA A 110 -11.14 -3.94 12.52
C ALA A 110 -12.55 -4.38 12.97
N GLU A 111 -13.54 -3.47 13.01
CA GLU A 111 -14.94 -3.84 13.29
C GLU A 111 -15.54 -4.71 12.18
N GLU A 112 -15.12 -4.49 10.93
CA GLU A 112 -15.56 -5.23 9.75
C GLU A 112 -14.67 -6.44 9.46
N TYR A 113 -13.37 -6.31 9.73
CA TYR A 113 -12.36 -7.33 9.50
C TYR A 113 -11.55 -7.56 10.80
N PRO A 114 -12.01 -8.43 11.72
CA PRO A 114 -11.46 -8.54 13.08
C PRO A 114 -10.00 -8.97 13.19
N TYR A 115 -9.41 -9.47 12.11
CA TYR A 115 -7.99 -9.82 12.05
C TYR A 115 -7.10 -8.60 11.82
N LEU A 116 -7.63 -7.46 11.35
CA LEU A 116 -6.84 -6.25 11.13
C LEU A 116 -6.38 -5.67 12.45
N GLN A 117 -5.10 -5.31 12.50
CA GLN A 117 -4.51 -4.63 13.65
C GLN A 117 -4.20 -3.17 13.32
N PRO A 118 -4.28 -2.26 14.29
CA PRO A 118 -3.83 -0.88 14.11
C PRO A 118 -2.30 -0.81 14.03
N PRO A 119 -1.74 0.30 13.52
CA PRO A 119 -0.31 0.53 13.54
C PRO A 119 0.28 0.47 14.95
N SER A 120 1.50 -0.06 15.07
CA SER A 120 2.29 -0.05 16.32
C SER A 120 3.62 0.66 16.12
N SER A 121 4.15 1.26 17.18
CA SER A 121 5.50 1.83 17.21
C SER A 121 6.55 0.85 17.75
N ASP A 122 6.15 -0.38 18.06
CA ASP A 122 7.06 -1.42 18.54
C ASP A 122 8.07 -1.80 17.46
N LEU A 123 9.30 -2.11 17.90
CA LEU A 123 10.35 -2.59 17.01
C LEU A 123 9.91 -3.90 16.33
N GLU A 124 10.08 -3.98 15.01
CA GLU A 124 9.78 -5.17 14.24
C GLU A 124 10.66 -6.35 14.64
N ALA A 125 10.09 -7.55 14.73
CA ALA A 125 10.81 -8.76 15.14
C ALA A 125 12.02 -9.08 14.24
N GLU A 126 11.93 -8.75 12.95
CA GLU A 126 12.98 -8.98 11.95
C GLU A 126 13.92 -7.79 11.76
N ALA A 127 13.84 -6.78 12.63
CA ALA A 127 14.74 -5.63 12.57
C ALA A 127 16.18 -6.04 12.88
N VAL A 128 17.11 -5.70 11.99
CA VAL A 128 18.53 -6.02 12.13
C VAL A 128 19.26 -4.82 12.71
N ALA A 129 20.14 -5.06 13.69
CA ALA A 129 20.97 -4.02 14.29
C ALA A 129 21.99 -3.46 13.28
N GLY A 130 22.16 -2.14 13.29
CA GLY A 130 23.11 -1.40 12.48
C GLY A 130 22.49 -0.22 11.72
N SER A 131 23.33 0.48 10.97
CA SER A 131 22.87 1.53 10.09
C SER A 131 22.30 0.95 8.81
N ARG A 132 21.16 1.51 8.39
CA ARG A 132 20.54 1.20 7.10
C ARG A 132 21.51 1.42 5.92
N PRO A 133 21.65 0.46 5.00
CA PRO A 133 22.48 0.64 3.81
C PRO A 133 21.89 1.72 2.89
N PRO A 134 22.73 2.45 2.13
CA PRO A 134 22.24 3.42 1.15
C PRO A 134 21.58 2.71 -0.04
N SER A 135 20.44 3.22 -0.50
CA SER A 135 19.73 2.69 -1.68
C SER A 135 20.18 3.37 -2.98
N ALA A 136 20.51 2.59 -4.01
CA ALA A 136 21.00 3.07 -5.32
C ALA A 136 19.89 3.20 -6.37
N ARG A 137 18.80 3.88 -6.00
CA ARG A 137 17.57 3.95 -6.80
C ARG A 137 17.71 4.80 -8.06
N HIS A 138 17.17 4.31 -9.19
CA HIS A 138 17.00 5.11 -10.40
C HIS A 138 15.87 4.56 -11.26
N LEU A 139 15.09 5.45 -11.86
CA LEU A 139 14.10 5.07 -12.86
C LEU A 139 14.81 4.69 -14.16
N VAL A 140 14.46 3.52 -14.69
CA VAL A 140 14.81 3.14 -16.06
C VAL A 140 13.96 4.00 -17.01
N SER A 141 14.55 4.48 -18.10
CA SER A 141 13.84 5.31 -19.07
C SER A 141 12.62 4.58 -19.65
N ASP A 142 11.46 5.25 -19.61
CA ASP A 142 10.22 4.79 -20.23
C ASP A 142 9.83 5.75 -21.36
N PRO A 143 9.68 5.29 -22.62
CA PRO A 143 9.17 6.12 -23.71
C PRO A 143 7.65 6.36 -23.64
N GLY A 144 6.93 5.72 -22.70
CA GLY A 144 5.48 5.83 -22.55
C GLY A 144 4.98 7.01 -21.72
N ASP A 145 3.68 7.28 -21.84
CA ASP A 145 2.95 8.26 -21.01
C ASP A 145 2.50 7.62 -19.69
N ARG A 146 3.48 7.22 -18.88
CA ARG A 146 3.24 6.57 -17.58
C ARG A 146 3.36 7.59 -16.46
N PRO A 147 2.49 7.53 -15.43
CA PRO A 147 2.69 8.32 -14.22
C PRO A 147 4.08 8.10 -13.62
N VAL A 148 4.78 9.17 -13.27
CA VAL A 148 6.14 9.11 -12.75
C VAL A 148 6.09 9.09 -11.21
N PRO A 149 6.76 8.14 -10.53
CA PRO A 149 6.82 8.12 -9.07
C PRO A 149 7.47 9.40 -8.55
N THR A 150 6.96 9.93 -7.44
CA THR A 150 7.57 11.10 -6.81
C THR A 150 8.95 10.75 -6.28
N ARG A 151 9.76 11.77 -5.96
CA ARG A 151 11.07 11.55 -5.32
C ARG A 151 10.94 10.79 -4.00
N GLU A 152 9.83 10.97 -3.29
CA GLU A 152 9.49 10.28 -2.06
C GLU A 152 9.12 8.82 -2.33
N ASP A 153 8.25 8.54 -3.29
CA ASP A 153 7.90 7.16 -3.67
C ASP A 153 9.13 6.34 -4.07
N LEU A 154 10.06 6.97 -4.78
CA LEU A 154 11.30 6.34 -5.17
C LEU A 154 12.14 5.91 -3.96
N THR A 155 12.04 6.57 -2.80
CA THR A 155 12.81 6.18 -1.59
C THR A 155 12.51 4.77 -1.10
N SER A 156 11.35 4.22 -1.46
CA SER A 156 10.96 2.84 -1.16
C SER A 156 11.64 1.80 -2.05
N PHE A 157 12.42 2.21 -3.06
CA PHE A 157 13.09 1.31 -3.99
C PHE A 157 14.61 1.27 -3.80
N ASN A 158 15.19 0.10 -4.08
CA ASN A 158 16.61 -0.12 -4.27
C ASN A 158 16.90 -0.48 -5.73
N GLY A 159 18.01 0.04 -6.26
CA GLY A 159 18.44 -0.29 -7.63
C GLY A 159 17.53 0.24 -8.76
N PRO A 160 17.50 -0.44 -9.92
CA PRO A 160 16.70 0.01 -11.07
C PRO A 160 15.20 -0.19 -10.81
N VAL A 161 14.42 0.82 -11.17
CA VAL A 161 12.96 0.78 -11.15
C VAL A 161 12.47 0.79 -12.59
N ALA A 162 11.94 -0.34 -13.05
CA ALA A 162 11.63 -0.59 -14.45
C ALA A 162 10.15 -0.39 -14.78
N PRO A 163 9.83 0.10 -15.99
CA PRO A 163 8.44 0.17 -16.43
C PRO A 163 7.93 -1.23 -16.81
N THR A 164 6.85 -1.68 -16.18
CA THR A 164 6.14 -2.92 -16.52
C THR A 164 4.63 -2.70 -16.70
N THR A 165 3.87 -3.75 -17.00
CA THR A 165 2.41 -3.68 -17.10
C THR A 165 1.79 -4.85 -16.34
N VAL A 166 0.82 -4.58 -15.47
CA VAL A 166 -0.06 -5.61 -14.91
C VAL A 166 -1.16 -5.85 -15.93
N GLN A 167 -1.32 -7.10 -16.37
CA GLN A 167 -2.30 -7.45 -17.40
C GLN A 167 -3.70 -7.67 -16.80
N PRO A 168 -4.78 -7.53 -17.58
CA PRO A 168 -6.11 -7.96 -17.15
C PRO A 168 -6.10 -9.40 -16.66
N GLY A 169 -6.71 -9.64 -15.49
CA GLY A 169 -6.73 -10.97 -14.86
C GLY A 169 -5.48 -11.33 -14.04
N GLU A 170 -4.44 -10.49 -14.04
CA GLU A 170 -3.26 -10.68 -13.19
C GLU A 170 -3.47 -10.05 -11.79
N THR A 171 -3.49 -10.87 -10.75
CA THR A 171 -3.70 -10.39 -9.38
C THR A 171 -2.45 -9.76 -8.79
N ILE A 172 -2.61 -8.62 -8.14
CA ILE A 172 -1.60 -7.98 -7.29
C ILE A 172 -2.11 -7.84 -5.86
N TYR A 173 -1.17 -7.77 -4.92
CA TYR A 173 -1.44 -7.87 -3.49
C TYR A 173 -0.90 -6.66 -2.75
N ARG A 174 -1.54 -6.30 -1.64
CA ARG A 174 -1.06 -5.27 -0.74
C ARG A 174 -1.41 -5.60 0.69
N VAL A 175 -0.45 -5.41 1.58
CA VAL A 175 -0.69 -5.52 3.02
C VAL A 175 -1.45 -4.30 3.54
N VAL A 176 -2.41 -4.58 4.41
CA VAL A 176 -3.31 -3.61 5.02
C VAL A 176 -3.53 -3.94 6.50
N GLY A 177 -4.01 -2.95 7.23
CA GLY A 177 -4.41 -3.03 8.62
C GLY A 177 -5.53 -2.03 8.92
N ASP A 178 -5.84 -1.86 10.20
CA ASP A 178 -6.95 -1.02 10.65
C ASP A 178 -6.72 0.45 10.28
N GLY A 179 -7.74 1.11 9.72
CA GLY A 179 -7.67 2.49 9.26
C GLY A 179 -6.93 2.72 7.93
N THR A 180 -6.45 1.66 7.26
CA THR A 180 -5.73 1.82 5.98
C THR A 180 -6.63 1.81 4.76
N TRP A 181 -6.23 2.56 3.74
CA TRP A 181 -6.93 2.64 2.45
C TRP A 181 -6.48 1.52 1.52
N PRO A 182 -7.35 0.63 1.01
CA PRO A 182 -7.00 -0.46 0.08
C PRO A 182 -6.28 -0.01 -1.20
N THR A 183 -6.58 1.20 -1.69
CA THR A 183 -6.06 1.80 -2.94
C THR A 183 -4.69 2.49 -2.79
N GLY A 184 -3.87 1.98 -1.87
CA GLY A 184 -2.51 2.49 -1.63
C GLY A 184 -1.58 2.33 -2.84
N GLY A 185 -0.38 2.88 -2.73
CA GLY A 185 0.52 3.02 -3.90
C GLY A 185 1.48 1.86 -4.12
N PHE A 186 1.70 1.00 -3.11
CA PHE A 186 2.70 -0.07 -3.16
C PHE A 186 2.07 -1.44 -3.08
N TRP A 187 2.41 -2.29 -4.04
CA TRP A 187 1.80 -3.59 -4.29
C TRP A 187 2.90 -4.65 -4.51
N SER A 188 2.52 -5.92 -4.54
CA SER A 188 3.39 -7.03 -4.92
C SER A 188 2.66 -7.98 -5.88
N ARG A 189 3.41 -8.77 -6.65
CA ARG A 189 2.82 -9.84 -7.49
C ARG A 189 2.48 -11.09 -6.70
N THR A 190 3.10 -11.25 -5.55
CA THR A 190 2.92 -12.39 -4.64
C THR A 190 2.62 -11.83 -3.24
N PRO A 191 1.61 -12.36 -2.53
CA PRO A 191 1.40 -11.96 -1.15
C PRO A 191 2.58 -12.48 -0.29
N PRO A 192 2.97 -11.78 0.79
CA PRO A 192 3.92 -12.34 1.75
C PRO A 192 3.35 -13.61 2.37
N ALA A 193 4.19 -14.65 2.53
CA ALA A 193 3.75 -15.93 3.10
C ALA A 193 3.67 -15.91 4.64
N SER A 194 4.21 -14.86 5.28
CA SER A 194 4.16 -14.66 6.73
C SER A 194 4.44 -13.20 7.09
N GLU A 195 4.14 -12.84 8.35
CA GLU A 195 4.56 -11.55 8.91
C GLU A 195 6.09 -11.40 8.92
N SER A 196 6.84 -12.47 9.21
CA SER A 196 8.30 -12.45 9.18
C SER A 196 8.82 -12.02 7.80
N GLU A 197 8.31 -12.63 6.72
CA GLU A 197 8.66 -12.25 5.34
C GLU A 197 8.24 -10.81 5.01
N LEU A 198 7.06 -10.38 5.47
CA LEU A 198 6.62 -9.00 5.31
C LEU A 198 7.62 -7.99 5.91
N ARG A 199 8.19 -8.29 7.09
CA ARG A 199 9.18 -7.42 7.73
C ARG A 199 10.53 -7.52 7.06
N SER A 200 11.03 -8.74 6.84
CA SER A 200 12.38 -8.94 6.33
C SER A 200 12.49 -8.46 4.88
N ASP A 201 11.60 -8.92 4.00
CA ASP A 201 11.80 -8.84 2.56
C ASP A 201 11.04 -7.64 1.96
N TYR A 202 9.84 -7.35 2.48
CA TYR A 202 9.02 -6.21 2.03
C TYR A 202 9.23 -4.94 2.86
N ALA A 203 10.03 -5.01 3.93
CA ALA A 203 10.38 -3.87 4.80
C ALA A 203 9.19 -3.00 5.22
N VAL A 204 8.02 -3.62 5.44
CA VAL A 204 6.82 -2.89 5.86
C VAL A 204 6.85 -2.66 7.37
N LEU A 205 6.91 -1.39 7.77
CA LEU A 205 6.95 -1.00 9.17
C LEU A 205 5.62 -1.24 9.88
N ASN A 206 5.69 -1.60 11.16
CA ASN A 206 4.55 -1.71 12.06
C ASN A 206 3.74 -0.39 12.12
N GLU A 207 4.42 0.75 11.99
CA GLU A 207 3.80 2.08 12.11
C GLU A 207 3.04 2.54 10.85
N TRP A 208 3.19 1.88 9.71
CA TRP A 208 2.63 2.37 8.44
C TRP A 208 1.22 1.89 8.16
N ASN A 209 1.02 0.58 8.24
CA ASN A 209 -0.17 -0.03 7.66
C ASN A 209 -1.05 -0.71 8.70
N GLY A 210 -0.66 -0.72 9.99
CA GLY A 210 -1.15 -1.80 10.83
C GLY A 210 -0.79 -3.15 10.20
N ASP A 211 -1.44 -4.22 10.64
CA ASP A 211 -1.04 -5.55 10.20
C ASP A 211 -2.18 -6.54 10.03
N HIS A 212 -1.78 -7.73 9.56
CA HIS A 212 -2.56 -8.96 9.49
C HIS A 212 -3.67 -9.00 8.43
N GLY A 213 -3.78 -8.00 7.55
CA GLY A 213 -4.64 -8.07 6.37
C GLY A 213 -3.85 -8.05 5.05
N VAL A 214 -4.40 -8.71 4.04
CA VAL A 214 -3.95 -8.61 2.65
C VAL A 214 -5.16 -8.33 1.77
N VAL A 215 -5.08 -7.26 0.98
CA VAL A 215 -6.00 -7.05 -0.14
C VAL A 215 -5.39 -7.62 -1.41
N ALA A 216 -6.21 -8.25 -2.24
CA ALA A 216 -5.84 -8.65 -3.58
C ALA A 216 -6.75 -7.95 -4.60
N TYR A 217 -6.14 -7.49 -5.69
CA TYR A 217 -6.81 -6.77 -6.75
C TYR A 217 -6.49 -7.42 -8.09
N THR A 218 -7.53 -7.79 -8.83
CA THR A 218 -7.43 -8.35 -10.17
C THR A 218 -8.06 -7.38 -11.17
N PRO A 219 -7.25 -6.66 -11.97
CA PRO A 219 -7.76 -5.63 -12.85
C PRO A 219 -8.47 -6.22 -14.08
N THR A 220 -9.43 -5.49 -14.62
CA THR A 220 -10.11 -5.83 -15.89
C THR A 220 -9.45 -5.17 -17.11
N GLU A 221 -8.52 -4.24 -16.89
CA GLU A 221 -7.79 -3.49 -17.90
C GLU A 221 -6.28 -3.44 -17.58
N PRO A 222 -5.39 -3.25 -18.57
CA PRO A 222 -3.96 -3.21 -18.31
C PRO A 222 -3.56 -1.96 -17.52
N ILE A 223 -2.70 -2.13 -16.51
CA ILE A 223 -2.21 -1.03 -15.66
C ILE A 223 -0.71 -0.85 -15.89
N ARG A 224 -0.31 0.38 -16.21
CA ARG A 224 1.11 0.75 -16.34
C ARG A 224 1.68 1.02 -14.95
N VAL A 225 2.69 0.25 -14.53
CA VAL A 225 3.20 0.28 -13.15
C VAL A 225 4.72 0.23 -13.07
N TRP A 226 5.33 0.86 -12.09
CA TRP A 226 6.77 0.78 -11.90
C TRP A 226 7.11 -0.39 -10.99
N GLU A 227 8.08 -1.22 -11.35
CA GLU A 227 8.46 -2.40 -10.55
C GLU A 227 9.95 -2.36 -10.24
N GLY A 228 10.32 -2.76 -9.03
CA GLY A 228 11.70 -2.78 -8.58
C GLY A 228 11.84 -3.35 -7.18
N GLU A 229 13.09 -3.47 -6.74
CA GLU A 229 13.43 -4.03 -5.43
C GLU A 229 13.05 -3.07 -4.30
N VAL A 230 12.51 -3.60 -3.20
CA VAL A 230 12.22 -2.85 -1.98
C VAL A 230 13.52 -2.38 -1.32
N ALA A 231 13.60 -1.09 -0.98
CA ALA A 231 14.69 -0.57 -0.17
C ALA A 231 14.57 -0.95 1.30
N ALA A 232 15.73 -1.11 1.94
CA ALA A 232 15.83 -1.13 3.39
C ALA A 232 15.11 0.08 4.02
N GLN A 233 14.50 -0.12 5.19
CA GLN A 233 13.79 0.91 5.96
C GLN A 233 14.32 0.97 7.39
N TYR A 234 14.38 2.16 7.98
CA TYR A 234 14.62 2.25 9.42
C TYR A 234 13.47 1.61 10.16
N ALA A 235 13.78 0.77 11.14
CA ALA A 235 12.77 0.08 11.91
C ALA A 235 11.96 1.06 12.78
N SER A 236 10.75 0.68 13.17
CA SER A 236 9.91 1.42 14.10
C SER A 236 10.64 1.61 15.46
N GLY A 237 10.25 2.63 16.22
CA GLY A 237 10.85 2.90 17.54
C GLY A 237 12.02 3.90 17.54
N GLY A 238 12.55 4.29 16.37
CA GLY A 238 13.10 5.63 16.14
C GLY A 238 14.51 5.95 16.67
N ASP A 239 15.40 4.97 16.81
CA ASP A 239 16.81 5.22 17.20
C ASP A 239 17.84 5.07 16.06
N ASP A 240 17.38 4.85 14.82
CA ASP A 240 18.18 4.61 13.61
C ASP A 240 19.24 3.49 13.75
N SER A 241 19.17 2.70 14.84
CA SER A 241 20.12 1.65 15.17
C SER A 241 19.66 0.28 14.69
N HIS A 242 18.45 0.20 14.13
CA HIS A 242 17.89 -0.98 13.52
C HIS A 242 17.24 -0.65 12.18
N TYR A 243 17.22 -1.62 11.27
CA TYR A 243 16.59 -1.49 9.98
C TYR A 243 15.97 -2.82 9.52
N LEU A 244 14.92 -2.73 8.72
CA LEU A 244 14.40 -3.83 7.93
C LEU A 244 15.18 -3.91 6.61
N PRO A 245 15.68 -5.09 6.20
CA PRO A 245 16.61 -5.19 5.08
C PRO A 245 15.96 -4.92 3.72
N GLY A 246 14.70 -5.30 3.52
CA GLY A 246 14.06 -5.26 2.22
C GLY A 246 14.65 -6.29 1.26
N GLY A 247 14.37 -6.14 -0.05
CA GLY A 247 14.89 -7.02 -1.11
C GLY A 247 13.83 -7.76 -1.92
N ALA A 248 12.56 -7.77 -1.48
CA ALA A 248 11.47 -8.27 -2.30
C ALA A 248 11.23 -7.38 -3.54
N GLN A 249 10.47 -7.88 -4.51
CA GLN A 249 9.95 -7.05 -5.60
C GLN A 249 8.67 -6.36 -5.16
N GLN A 250 8.59 -5.05 -5.44
CA GLN A 250 7.37 -4.27 -5.25
C GLN A 250 6.99 -3.54 -6.54
N ILE A 251 5.71 -3.26 -6.64
CA ILE A 251 5.07 -2.49 -7.69
C ILE A 251 4.63 -1.15 -7.09
N TRP A 252 4.87 -0.06 -7.81
CA TRP A 252 4.29 1.23 -7.54
C TRP A 252 3.23 1.59 -8.59
N ILE A 253 2.10 2.05 -8.09
CA ILE A 253 0.94 2.57 -8.83
C ILE A 253 0.54 3.88 -8.15
N PRO A 254 0.12 4.93 -8.87
CA PRO A 254 -0.41 6.12 -8.23
C PRO A 254 -1.55 5.78 -7.26
N ARG A 255 -1.50 6.35 -6.06
CA ARG A 255 -2.55 6.15 -5.05
C ARG A 255 -3.91 6.56 -5.62
N GLY A 256 -4.91 5.72 -5.41
CA GLY A 256 -6.28 5.97 -5.90
C GLY A 256 -6.50 5.81 -7.40
N SER A 257 -5.48 5.45 -8.20
CA SER A 257 -5.69 5.19 -9.64
C SER A 257 -6.32 3.82 -9.92
N VAL A 258 -6.38 2.94 -8.93
CA VAL A 258 -7.16 1.70 -8.97
C VAL A 258 -8.46 1.92 -8.18
N SER A 259 -9.58 1.47 -8.74
CA SER A 259 -10.91 1.65 -8.17
C SER A 259 -11.70 0.34 -8.15
N GLY A 260 -12.84 0.33 -7.46
CA GLY A 260 -13.76 -0.81 -7.47
C GLY A 260 -14.43 -1.08 -8.82
N GLU A 261 -14.40 -0.12 -9.74
CA GLU A 261 -15.06 -0.25 -11.06
C GLU A 261 -14.19 -1.02 -12.07
N ASN A 262 -12.86 -0.95 -11.93
CA ASN A 262 -11.92 -1.45 -12.93
C ASN A 262 -11.23 -2.75 -12.50
N GLY A 263 -11.84 -3.52 -11.60
CA GLY A 263 -11.33 -4.82 -11.22
C GLY A 263 -12.05 -5.46 -10.04
N HIS A 264 -11.69 -6.69 -9.75
CA HIS A 264 -12.20 -7.45 -8.62
C HIS A 264 -11.28 -7.28 -7.42
N TRP A 265 -11.89 -7.08 -6.25
CA TRP A 265 -11.19 -6.82 -5.00
C TRP A 265 -11.60 -7.86 -3.96
N VAL A 266 -10.62 -8.43 -3.28
CA VAL A 266 -10.82 -9.28 -2.11
C VAL A 266 -9.91 -8.86 -0.97
N ILE A 267 -10.28 -9.25 0.24
CA ILE A 267 -9.48 -9.08 1.45
C ILE A 267 -9.47 -10.38 2.24
N ALA A 268 -8.31 -10.71 2.79
CA ALA A 268 -8.09 -11.92 3.57
C ALA A 268 -7.19 -11.63 4.77
N PRO A 269 -7.21 -12.48 5.82
CA PRO A 269 -6.16 -12.48 6.82
C PRO A 269 -4.80 -12.78 6.16
N MET A 270 -3.74 -12.22 6.74
CA MET A 270 -2.38 -12.50 6.29
C MET A 270 -2.03 -13.98 6.54
N PRO A 271 -1.37 -14.65 5.57
CA PRO A 271 -0.93 -16.02 5.77
C PRO A 271 -0.06 -16.18 7.02
N GLY A 272 -0.34 -17.20 7.82
CA GLY A 272 0.40 -17.47 9.07
C GLY A 272 0.06 -16.52 10.23
N GLY A 273 -0.81 -15.52 10.03
CA GLY A 273 -1.34 -14.70 11.11
C GLY A 273 -2.16 -15.54 12.08
N SER A 274 -1.84 -15.49 13.37
CA SER A 274 -2.72 -16.07 14.38
C SER A 274 -3.97 -15.20 14.49
N THR A 275 -5.14 -15.77 14.25
CA THR A 275 -6.40 -15.14 14.66
C THR A 275 -6.36 -14.98 16.18
N PRO A 276 -6.59 -13.77 16.72
CA PRO A 276 -6.62 -13.55 18.16
C PRO A 276 -7.73 -14.37 18.85
#